data_AF-A0AAV4QWJ1-F1
#
_entry.id   AF-A0AAV4QWJ1-F1
#
_cell.length_a   1.000
_cell.length_b   1.000
_cell.length_c   1.000
_cell.angle_alpha   90.00
_cell.angle_beta   90.00
_cell.angle_gamma   90.00
#
_symmetry.space_group_name_H-M   'P 1'
#
loop_
_entity.id
_entity.type
_entity.pdbx_description
1 polymer ?
#
loop_
_entity_poly.entity_id
_entity_poly.type
_entity_poly.pdbx_seq_one_letter_code
_entity_poly.pdbx_strand_id
1 'polypeptide(L)' 'MTSEKKIVEGNECILQAEKHLKTSFLKWKPDYDSAALEYSKAATCFKAAKVYGQCKDCLLKAADCYTKKIRIL' A
#
# COMPACT_ATOMS: atom_id res chain seq x y z
N MET A 1 23.47 -3.26 -5.42
CA MET A 1 22.88 -3.99 -4.28
C MET A 1 22.08 -3.10 -3.29
N THR A 2 21.83 -1.80 -3.57
CA THR A 2 21.04 -0.93 -2.68
C THR A 2 19.57 -0.80 -3.12
N SER A 3 19.30 -0.82 -4.43
CA SER A 3 17.96 -0.68 -4.99
C SER A 3 17.07 -1.89 -4.70
N GLU A 4 17.63 -3.10 -4.70
CA GLU A 4 16.89 -4.33 -4.42
C GLU A 4 16.34 -4.37 -2.99
N LYS A 5 17.11 -3.88 -2.01
CA LYS A 5 16.64 -3.77 -0.61
C LYS A 5 15.40 -2.88 -0.51
N LYS A 6 15.38 -1.77 -1.26
CA LYS A 6 14.23 -0.86 -1.32
C LYS A 6 13.02 -1.47 -2.03
N ILE A 7 13.25 -2.32 -3.03
CA ILE A 7 12.16 -3.07 -3.69
C ILE A 7 11.55 -4.09 -2.73
N VAL A 8 12.37 -4.83 -1.97
CA VAL A 8 11.89 -5.80 -0.97
C VAL A 8 11.09 -5.08 0.12
N GLU A 9 11.60 -3.99 0.68
CA GLU A 9 10.92 -3.16 1.68
C GLU A 9 9.57 -2.62 1.15
N GLY A 10 9.54 -2.18 -0.12
CA GLY A 10 8.30 -1.76 -0.78
C GLY A 10 7.29 -2.90 -0.94
N ASN A 11 7.75 -4.11 -1.29
CA ASN A 11 6.88 -5.30 -1.39
C ASN A 11 6.34 -5.74 -0.02
N GLU A 12 7.14 -5.64 1.04
CA GLU A 12 6.67 -5.92 2.41
C GLU A 12 5.57 -4.94 2.84
N CYS A 13 5.73 -3.65 2.54
CA CYS A 13 4.67 -2.66 2.77
C CYS A 13 3.38 -2.98 2.00
N ILE A 14 3.47 -3.44 0.74
CA ILE A 14 2.30 -3.91 -0.02
C ILE A 14 1.58 -5.05 0.72
N LEU A 15 2.33 -6.05 1.20
CA LEU A 15 1.77 -7.18 1.93
C LEU A 15 1.08 -6.75 3.24
N GLN A 16 1.64 -5.76 3.95
CA GLN A 16 1.00 -5.20 5.13
C GLN A 16 -0.29 -4.45 4.77
N ALA A 17 -0.27 -3.65 3.70
CA ALA A 17 -1.46 -2.96 3.21
C ALA A 17 -2.61 -3.95 2.90
N GLU A 18 -2.29 -5.08 2.25
CA GLU A 18 -3.27 -6.13 1.98
C GLU A 18 -3.80 -6.83 3.25
N LYS A 19 -2.97 -6.95 4.29
CA LYS A 19 -3.43 -7.44 5.61
C LYS A 19 -4.40 -6.46 6.27
N HIS A 20 -4.19 -5.16 6.14
CA HIS A 20 -5.11 -4.15 6.67
C HIS A 20 -6.48 -4.19 5.97
N LEU A 21 -6.49 -4.54 4.68
CA LEU A 21 -7.71 -4.71 3.88
C LEU A 21 -8.40 -6.07 4.13
N LYS A 22 -7.67 -7.11 4.52
CA LYS A 22 -8.26 -8.40 4.88
C LYS A 22 -9.06 -8.29 6.18
N THR A 23 -10.38 -8.26 6.03
CA THR A 23 -11.31 -8.40 7.15
C THR A 23 -11.32 -9.85 7.62
N SER A 24 -10.81 -10.09 8.82
CA SER A 24 -11.01 -11.37 9.52
C SER A 24 -12.42 -11.40 10.13
N PHE A 25 -12.89 -12.58 10.56
CA PHE A 25 -14.19 -12.77 11.23
C PHE A 25 -14.44 -11.81 12.40
N LEU A 26 -13.37 -11.29 13.02
CA LEU A 26 -13.43 -10.35 14.15
C LEU A 26 -13.44 -8.86 13.73
N LYS A 27 -13.12 -8.53 12.47
CA LYS A 27 -12.93 -7.14 12.00
C LYS A 27 -13.98 -6.80 10.95
N TRP A 28 -15.07 -6.18 11.39
CA TRP A 28 -16.24 -5.88 10.54
C TRP A 28 -16.03 -4.75 9.53
N LYS A 29 -14.95 -3.98 9.62
CA LYS A 29 -14.60 -2.94 8.64
C LYS A 29 -13.13 -3.08 8.19
N PRO A 30 -12.87 -3.06 6.87
CA PRO A 30 -11.51 -2.95 6.34
C PRO A 30 -10.88 -1.62 6.77
N ASP A 31 -9.59 -1.65 7.11
CA ASP A 31 -8.85 -0.44 7.49
C ASP A 31 -8.19 0.18 6.26
N TYR A 32 -8.98 1.00 5.55
CA TYR A 32 -8.53 1.68 4.33
C TYR A 32 -7.50 2.78 4.59
N ASP A 33 -7.50 3.42 5.78
CA ASP A 33 -6.52 4.45 6.14
C ASP A 33 -5.13 3.84 6.29
N SER A 34 -5.03 2.77 7.09
CA SER A 34 -3.75 2.09 7.31
C SER A 34 -3.25 1.46 6.01
N ALA A 35 -4.13 0.88 5.20
CA ALA A 35 -3.76 0.33 3.90
C ALA A 35 -3.21 1.41 2.94
N ALA A 36 -3.88 2.57 2.83
CA ALA A 36 -3.43 3.66 1.97
C ALA A 36 -2.09 4.25 2.40
N LEU A 37 -1.85 4.34 3.72
CA LEU A 37 -0.58 4.80 4.28
C LEU A 37 0.56 3.83 3.93
N GLU A 38 0.35 2.52 4.09
CA GLU A 38 1.34 1.50 3.75
C GLU A 38 1.64 1.45 2.24
N TYR A 39 0.63 1.59 1.38
CA TYR A 39 0.85 1.74 -0.06
C TYR A 39 1.67 3.00 -0.42
N SER A 40 1.47 4.10 0.31
CA SER A 40 2.25 5.33 0.11
C SER A 40 3.71 5.18 0.55
N LYS A 41 3.97 4.43 1.63
CA LYS A 41 5.33 4.05 2.04
C LYS A 41 5.99 3.17 0.98
N ALA A 42 5.28 2.17 0.47
CA ALA A 42 5.76 1.31 -0.62
C ALA A 42 6.15 2.12 -1.87
N ALA A 43 5.30 3.07 -2.29
CA ALA A 43 5.57 3.95 -3.41
C ALA A 43 6.86 4.77 -3.21
N THR A 44 7.12 5.24 -1.99
CA THR A 44 8.35 5.97 -1.65
C THR A 44 9.59 5.09 -1.79
N CYS A 45 9.51 3.83 -1.36
CA CYS A 45 10.59 2.85 -1.52
C CYS A 45 10.84 2.50 -3.00
N PHE A 46 9.79 2.29 -3.80
CA PHE A 46 9.93 2.05 -5.25
C PHE A 46 10.47 3.27 -6.00
N LYS A 47 10.09 4.48 -5.59
CA LYS A 47 10.63 5.73 -6.12
C LYS A 47 12.14 5.83 -5.84
N ALA A 48 12.59 5.50 -4.63
CA ALA A 48 14.01 5.47 -4.28
C ALA A 48 14.78 4.40 -5.08
N ALA A 49 14.14 3.27 -5.40
CA ALA A 49 14.70 2.23 -6.25
C ALA A 49 14.64 2.54 -7.76
N LYS A 50 14.08 3.69 -8.16
CA LYS A 50 13.82 4.11 -9.57
C LYS A 50 12.88 3.15 -10.32
N VAL A 51 12.05 2.39 -9.60
CA VAL A 51 11.04 1.50 -10.17
C VAL A 51 9.71 2.25 -10.28
N TYR A 52 9.61 3.09 -11.31
CA TYR A 52 8.44 3.97 -11.48
C TYR A 52 7.15 3.21 -11.79
N GLY A 53 7.22 2.02 -12.41
CA GLY A 53 6.05 1.18 -12.67
C GLY A 53 5.34 0.80 -11.37
N GLN A 54 6.05 0.11 -10.47
CA GLN A 54 5.49 -0.29 -9.17
C GLN A 54 5.11 0.92 -8.30
N CYS A 55 5.85 2.03 -8.37
CA CYS A 55 5.50 3.27 -7.68
C CYS A 55 4.12 3.79 -8.11
N LYS A 56 3.85 3.85 -9.42
CA LYS A 56 2.56 4.28 -9.95
C LYS A 56 1.43 3.36 -9.48
N ASP A 57 1.61 2.04 -9.58
CA ASP A 57 0.62 1.07 -9.10
C ASP A 57 0.32 1.24 -7.61
N CYS A 58 1.33 1.45 -6.78
CA CYS A 58 1.14 1.68 -5.34
C CYS A 58 0.35 2.96 -5.06
N LEU A 59 0.66 4.06 -5.76
CA LEU A 59 -0.08 5.32 -5.62
C LEU A 59 -1.53 5.18 -6.08
N LEU A 60 -1.79 4.45 -7.16
CA LEU A 60 -3.15 4.15 -7.63
C LEU A 60 -3.92 3.33 -6.60
N LYS A 61 -3.31 2.30 -6.01
CA LYS A 61 -3.91 1.50 -4.93
C LYS A 61 -4.20 2.34 -3.68
N ALA A 62 -3.28 3.24 -3.29
CA ALA A 62 -3.50 4.15 -2.17
C ALA A 62 -4.70 5.09 -2.43
N ALA A 63 -4.77 5.68 -3.61
CA ALA A 63 -5.88 6.55 -4.01
C ALA A 63 -7.22 5.79 -4.05
N ASP A 64 -7.23 4.56 -4.56
CA ASP A 64 -8.41 3.69 -4.53
C ASP A 64 -8.86 3.38 -3.09
N CYS A 65 -7.92 3.13 -2.17
CA CYS A 65 -8.24 2.93 -0.75
C CYS A 65 -8.89 4.17 -0.13
N TYR A 66 -8.35 5.38 -0.37
CA TYR A 66 -8.97 6.63 0.11
C TYR A 66 -10.34 6.88 -0.50
N THR A 67 -10.52 6.57 -1.79
CA THR A 67 -11.80 6.71 -2.49
C THR A 67 -12.85 5.75 -1.92
N LYS A 68 -12.46 4.49 -1.69
CA LYS A 68 -13.31 3.48 -1.04
C LYS A 68 -13.69 3.90 0.37
N LYS A 69 -12.76 4.44 1.15
CA LYS A 69 -13.05 4.98 2.49
C LYS A 69 -14.16 6.03 2.45
N ILE A 70 -14.06 7.01 1.56
CA ILE A 70 -15.08 8.07 1.41
C ILE A 70 -16.43 7.50 0.99
N ARG A 71 -16.44 6.48 0.14
CA ARG A 71 -17.68 5.87 -0.37
C ARG A 71 -18.44 5.03 0.69
N ILE A 72 -17.77 4.62 1.76
CA ILE A 72 -18.32 3.76 2.81
C ILE A 72 -18.72 4.56 4.08
N LEU A 73 -18.42 5.87 4.10
CA LEU A 73 -18.92 6.84 5.08
C LEU A 73 -20.27 7.41 4.64
#